data_AF-A0A8S8YWN2-F1
#
_entry.id   AF-A0A8S8YWN2-F1
#
_cell.length_a   1.000
_cell.length_b   1.000
_cell.length_c   1.000
_cell.angle_alpha   90.00
_cell.angle_beta   90.00
_cell.angle_gamma   90.00
#
_symmetry.space_group_name_H-M   'P 1'
#
loop_
_entity.id
_entity.type
_entity.pdbx_description
1 polymer ?
#
loop_
_entity_poly.entity_id
_entity_poly.type
_entity_poly.pdbx_seq_one_letter_code
_entity_poly.pdbx_strand_id
1 'polypeptide(L)'
;MATIEEQIKSLEDEISKTKYNKVTQGHIGKLKAKIAALKARKEKAQALTPSRAVGARDSKSRNLVMRRLLWLDSRALESPA
;
A
#
# COMPACT_ATOMS: atom_id res chain seq x y z
N MET A 1 14.42 -24.52 -9.18
CA MET A 1 13.57 -23.32 -9.10
C MET A 1 14.46 -22.15 -8.73
N ALA A 2 14.57 -21.12 -9.57
CA ALA A 2 15.39 -19.95 -9.25
C ALA A 2 14.77 -19.20 -8.06
N THR A 3 15.59 -18.83 -7.07
CA THR A 3 15.13 -18.13 -5.88
C THR A 3 14.79 -16.67 -6.22
N ILE A 4 13.88 -16.04 -5.46
CA ILE A 4 13.48 -14.64 -5.68
C ILE A 4 14.70 -13.69 -5.69
N GLU A 5 15.74 -14.02 -4.94
CA GLU A 5 16.97 -13.24 -4.83
C GLU A 5 17.83 -13.31 -6.10
N GLU A 6 17.86 -14.47 -6.75
CA GLU A 6 18.57 -14.67 -8.02
C GLU A 6 17.92 -13.90 -9.16
N GLN A 7 16.58 -13.80 -9.14
CA GLN A 7 15.81 -12.97 -10.06
C GLN A 7 16.09 -11.47 -9.84
N ILE A 8 16.21 -11.03 -8.58
CA ILE A 8 16.55 -9.64 -8.26
C ILE A 8 17.95 -9.29 -8.77
N LYS A 9 18.95 -10.13 -8.48
CA LYS A 9 20.34 -9.91 -8.94
C LYS A 9 20.44 -9.86 -10.45
N SER A 10 19.76 -10.76 -11.17
CA SER A 10 19.77 -10.76 -12.64
C SER A 10 19.22 -9.44 -13.21
N LEU A 11 18.13 -8.92 -12.64
CA LEU A 11 17.54 -7.64 -13.05
C LEU A 11 18.44 -6.44 -12.71
N GLU A 12 19.17 -6.47 -11.60
CA GLU A 12 20.13 -5.41 -11.23
C GLU A 12 21.36 -5.41 -12.15
N ASP A 13 21.83 -6.58 -12.57
CA ASP A 13 22.93 -6.75 -13.51
C ASP A 13 22.54 -6.26 -14.91
N GLU A 14 21.31 -6.54 -15.35
CA GLU A 14 20.73 -5.98 -16.57
C GLU A 14 20.66 -4.45 -16.54
N ILE A 15 20.26 -3.84 -15.42
CA ILE A 15 20.24 -2.37 -15.25
C ILE A 15 21.66 -1.80 -15.31
N SER A 16 22.63 -2.48 -14.71
CA SER A 16 24.02 -2.02 -14.65
C SER A 16 24.71 -2.11 -16.02
N LYS A 17 24.37 -3.13 -16.82
CA LYS A 17 24.86 -3.30 -18.19
C LYS A 17 24.18 -2.37 -19.19
N THR A 18 22.95 -1.93 -18.93
CA THR A 18 22.23 -1.05 -19.86
C THR A 18 22.63 0.42 -19.68
N LYS A 19 23.21 1.00 -20.74
CA LYS A 19 23.50 2.44 -20.79
C LYS A 19 22.20 3.25 -20.73
N TYR A 20 22.16 4.25 -19.87
CA TYR A 20 21.01 5.14 -19.71
C TYR A 20 20.86 6.06 -20.93
N ASN A 21 19.74 5.93 -21.64
CA ASN A 21 19.35 6.73 -22.80
C ASN A 21 17.83 6.98 -22.72
N LYS A 22 17.31 7.94 -23.50
CA LYS A 22 15.90 8.36 -23.46
C LYS A 22 14.93 7.20 -23.76
N VAL A 23 15.34 6.26 -24.60
CA VAL A 23 14.56 5.05 -24.96
C VAL A 23 14.66 3.95 -23.88
N THR A 24 15.81 3.80 -23.24
CA THR A 24 16.04 2.76 -22.22
C THR A 24 15.48 3.13 -20.86
N GLN A 25 15.20 4.41 -20.61
CA GLN A 25 14.55 4.91 -19.39
C GLN A 25 13.26 4.18 -19.05
N GLY A 26 12.39 3.95 -20.05
CA GLY A 26 11.15 3.22 -19.87
C GLY A 26 11.37 1.74 -19.54
N HIS A 27 12.43 1.13 -20.08
CA HIS A 27 12.81 -0.24 -19.77
C HIS A 27 13.35 -0.35 -18.34
N ILE A 28 14.24 0.56 -17.92
CA ILE A 28 14.78 0.62 -16.55
C ILE A 28 13.66 0.83 -15.52
N GLY A 29 12.66 1.66 -15.83
CA GLY A 29 11.48 1.83 -14.97
C GLY A 29 10.71 0.53 -14.76
N LYS A 30 10.50 -0.25 -15.83
CA LYS A 30 9.85 -1.56 -15.76
C LYS A 30 10.68 -2.57 -14.97
N LEU A 31 12.01 -2.58 -15.13
CA LEU A 31 12.91 -3.46 -14.37
C LEU A 31 12.87 -3.13 -12.86
N LYS A 32 12.92 -1.85 -12.49
CA LYS A 32 12.79 -1.41 -11.08
C LYS A 32 11.44 -1.78 -10.48
N ALA A 33 10.34 -1.65 -11.25
CA ALA A 33 9.02 -2.06 -10.79
C ALA A 33 8.94 -3.57 -10.52
N LYS A 34 9.58 -4.41 -11.36
CA LYS A 34 9.67 -5.85 -11.13
C LYS A 34 10.46 -6.19 -9.86
N ILE A 35 11.59 -5.52 -9.62
CA ILE A 35 12.38 -5.68 -8.38
C ILE A 35 11.53 -5.33 -7.15
N ALA A 36 10.81 -4.20 -7.19
CA ALA A 36 9.95 -3.77 -6.10
C ALA A 36 8.81 -4.77 -5.83
N ALA A 37 8.17 -5.29 -6.88
CA ALA A 37 7.12 -6.31 -6.75
C ALA A 37 7.64 -7.62 -6.14
N LEU A 38 8.84 -8.06 -6.52
CA LEU A 38 9.50 -9.25 -5.97
C LEU A 38 9.86 -9.07 -4.48
N LYS A 39 10.40 -7.90 -4.10
CA LYS A 39 10.68 -7.55 -2.69
C LYS A 39 9.40 -7.51 -1.85
N ALA A 40 8.35 -6.83 -2.34
CA ALA A 40 7.06 -6.77 -1.66
C ALA A 40 6.41 -8.16 -1.51
N ARG A 41 6.60 -9.07 -2.47
CA ARG A 41 6.11 -10.46 -2.35
C ARG A 41 6.85 -11.22 -1.25
N LYS A 42 8.17 -11.03 -1.13
CA LYS A 42 8.97 -11.61 -0.03
C LYS A 42 8.50 -11.08 1.32
N GLU A 43 8.30 -9.77 1.44
CA GLU A 43 7.81 -9.14 2.68
C GLU A 43 6.39 -9.58 3.03
N LYS A 44 5.47 -9.67 2.07
CA LYS A 44 4.10 -10.17 2.31
C LYS A 44 4.07 -11.63 2.74
N ALA A 45 4.95 -12.46 2.18
CA ALA A 45 5.07 -13.86 2.59
C ALA A 45 5.59 -13.96 4.04
N GLN A 46 6.50 -13.07 4.46
CA GLN A 46 7.00 -13.00 5.83
C GLN A 46 5.97 -12.37 6.79
N ALA A 47 5.21 -11.37 6.34
CA ALA A 47 4.16 -10.70 7.10
C ALA A 47 2.90 -11.55 7.30
N LEU A 48 2.80 -12.72 6.65
CA LEU A 48 1.74 -13.69 6.91
C LEU A 48 1.91 -14.46 8.23
N THR A 49 2.95 -14.19 9.01
CA THR A 49 2.89 -14.47 10.46
C THR A 49 1.82 -13.55 11.06
N PRO A 50 0.69 -14.07 11.57
CA PRO A 50 -0.43 -13.26 12.00
C PRO A 50 -0.07 -12.57 13.32
N SER A 51 0.57 -11.42 13.22
CA SER A 51 0.92 -10.61 14.36
C SER A 51 0.83 -9.15 13.96
N ARG A 52 -0.22 -8.51 14.47
CA ARG A 52 -0.40 -7.06 14.60
C ARG A 52 -0.84 -6.30 13.33
N ALA A 53 -2.16 -6.13 13.24
CA ALA A 53 -2.84 -4.87 12.95
C ALA A 53 -1.99 -3.74 12.34
N VAL A 54 -2.12 -3.50 11.03
CA VAL A 54 -1.84 -2.19 10.42
C VAL A 54 -2.82 -1.94 9.27
N GLY A 55 -3.55 -0.82 9.36
CA GLY A 55 -4.10 -0.15 8.20
C GLY A 55 -5.62 -0.21 8.08
N ALA A 56 -6.32 0.36 9.05
CA ALA A 56 -7.60 1.01 8.81
C ALA A 56 -7.49 1.87 7.53
N ARG A 57 -8.12 1.42 6.46
CA ARG A 57 -8.31 2.21 5.25
C ARG A 57 -9.58 3.01 5.45
N ASP A 58 -9.44 4.12 6.16
CA ASP A 58 -10.40 5.20 6.13
C ASP A 58 -10.62 5.63 4.68
N SER A 59 -11.85 5.47 4.19
CA SER A 59 -12.38 6.34 3.16
C SER A 59 -13.90 6.40 3.27
N LYS A 60 -14.38 7.61 3.58
CA LYS A 60 -15.71 8.14 3.25
C LYS A 60 -16.80 8.04 4.32
N SER A 61 -16.61 8.70 5.47
CA SER A 61 -17.75 9.22 6.24
C SER A 61 -18.23 10.53 5.60
N ARG A 62 -19.04 10.41 4.53
CA ARG A 62 -19.85 11.53 4.03
C ARG A 62 -20.88 11.88 5.12
N ASN A 63 -21.04 13.16 5.41
CA ASN A 63 -21.93 13.76 6.41
C ASN A 63 -21.49 13.69 7.89
N LEU A 64 -20.49 14.51 8.21
CA LEU A 64 -20.26 14.99 9.59
C LEU A 64 -21.43 15.82 10.13
N VAL A 65 -22.14 16.57 9.27
CA VAL A 65 -23.22 17.49 9.66
C VAL A 65 -24.45 16.74 10.20
N MET A 66 -24.84 15.61 9.58
CA MET A 66 -25.98 14.81 10.08
C MET A 66 -25.69 14.12 11.42
N ARG A 67 -24.45 13.68 11.65
CA ARG A 67 -24.06 13.02 12.89
C ARG A 67 -24.00 13.99 14.07
N ARG A 68 -23.71 15.27 13.81
CA ARG A 68 -23.78 16.34 14.81
C ARG A 68 -25.23 16.75 15.11
N LEU A 69 -26.10 16.82 14.10
CA LEU A 69 -27.53 17.12 14.30
C LEU A 69 -28.23 16.04 15.12
N LEU A 70 -27.96 14.76 14.85
CA LEU A 70 -28.60 13.65 15.57
C LEU A 70 -28.27 13.63 17.07
N TRP A 71 -27.09 14.14 17.48
CA TRP A 71 -26.72 14.22 18.89
C TRP A 71 -27.38 15.40 19.63
N LEU A 72 -27.71 16.48 18.91
CA LEU A 72 -28.32 17.69 19.49
C LEU A 72 -29.82 17.53 19.78
N ASP A 73 -30.54 16.71 19.00
CA ASP A 73 -31.97 16.42 19.25
C ASP A 73 -32.21 15.45 20.42
N SER A 74 -31.24 14.58 20.76
CA SER A 74 -31.38 13.63 21.87
C SER A 74 -31.14 14.23 23.27
N ARG A 75 -31.01 15.56 23.41
CA ARG A 75 -30.90 16.24 24.71
C ARG A 75 -32.13 17.07 25.10
N ALA A 76 -33.19 17.04 24.28
CA ALA A 76 -34.38 17.85 24.49
C ALA A 76 -35.61 17.06 25.00
N LEU A 77 -35.47 15.78 25.35
CA LEU A 77 -36.57 14.93 25.79
C LEU A 77 -36.21 14.15 27.06
N GLU A 78 -35.70 14.86 28.07
CA GLU A 78 -35.61 14.33 29.44
C GLU A 78 -35.58 15.50 30.43
N SER A 79 -36.76 16.03 30.76
CA SER A 79 -37.13 16.10 32.18
C SER A 79 -38.63 16.37 32.38
N PRO A 80 -39.29 15.52 33.19
CA PRO A 80 -40.66 15.66 33.65
C PRO A 80 -40.77 16.58 34.88
N ALA A 81 -41.82 17.38 34.93
CA ALA A 81 -42.44 17.92 36.14
C ALA A 81 -43.87 18.34 35.82
#